data_AF-A0AAW9K756-F1
#
_entry.id   AF-A0AAW9K756-F1
#
_cell.length_a   1.000
_cell.length_b   1.000
_cell.length_c   1.000
_cell.angle_alpha   90.00
_cell.angle_beta   90.00
_cell.angle_gamma   90.00
#
_symmetry.space_group_name_H-M   'P 1'
#
loop_
_entity.id
_entity.type
_entity.pdbx_description
1 polymer ?
#
loop_
_entity_poly.entity_id
_entity_poly.type
_entity_poly.pdbx_seq_one_letter_code
_entity_poly.pdbx_strand_id
1 'polypeptide(L)'
;MEQDTQKNVEIQNEELYRKLTKRNEQYMMSLDKALDAANLTEDRKREIYSEMLPVLVEGQKTGQTARQLYGTVSEQIGKVLDGPRKAEANAPSKDWMIFVDGGLMMVALMSLVMGATGLIGKSQGGSEMGIATLALNFVGGGLVVLLIAKNTPNRDGSNKKKGGIFRYILVVGAAMMAWLLIMTFSMAFLPASINIILPPIGYLIVAAVAFAGKMYFKKTFNVRGGIF
;
A
#
# COMPACT_ATOMS: atom_id res chain seq x y z
N MET A 1 30.95 -8.98 17.65
CA MET A 1 29.50 -9.27 17.47
C MET A 1 29.07 -9.03 16.03
N GLU A 2 29.08 -7.81 15.49
CA GLU A 2 28.63 -7.55 14.10
C GLU A 2 29.54 -8.16 13.01
N GLN A 3 30.87 -8.11 13.22
CA GLN A 3 31.86 -8.76 12.33
C GLN A 3 31.75 -10.29 12.33
N ASP A 4 31.38 -10.90 13.46
CA ASP A 4 31.20 -12.35 13.57
C ASP A 4 29.96 -12.81 12.80
N THR A 5 28.89 -11.99 12.81
CA THR A 5 27.67 -12.26 12.05
C THR A 5 27.91 -12.16 10.54
N GLN A 6 28.63 -11.14 10.07
CA GLN A 6 28.94 -10.98 8.65
C GLN A 6 29.82 -12.11 8.11
N LYS A 7 30.83 -12.52 8.88
CA LYS A 7 31.71 -13.64 8.53
C LYS A 7 30.93 -14.96 8.43
N ASN A 8 29.97 -15.19 9.32
CA ASN A 8 29.10 -16.36 9.25
C ASN A 8 28.19 -16.37 8.00
N VAL A 9 27.66 -15.21 7.59
CA VAL A 9 26.86 -15.08 6.37
C VAL A 9 27.72 -15.37 5.12
N GLU A 10 28.96 -14.88 5.10
CA GLU A 10 29.89 -15.12 4.00
C GLU A 10 30.23 -16.60 3.83
N ILE A 11 30.56 -17.29 4.94
CA ILE A 11 30.82 -18.74 4.94
C ILE A 11 29.58 -19.51 4.43
N GLN A 12 28.38 -19.16 4.91
CA GLN A 12 27.14 -19.79 4.47
C GLN A 12 26.88 -19.58 2.97
N ASN A 13 27.12 -18.37 2.47
CA ASN A 13 26.98 -18.06 1.06
C ASN A 13 27.94 -18.89 0.21
N GLU A 14 29.22 -19.00 0.60
CA GLU A 14 30.19 -19.84 -0.11
C GLU A 14 29.76 -21.32 -0.15
N GLU A 15 29.28 -21.86 0.98
CA GLU A 15 28.81 -23.24 1.06
C GLU A 15 27.60 -23.50 0.16
N LEU A 16 26.64 -22.57 0.11
CA LEU A 16 25.46 -22.69 -0.74
C LEU A 16 25.81 -22.50 -2.21
N TYR A 17 26.75 -21.60 -2.52
CA TYR A 17 27.21 -21.35 -3.88
C TYR A 17 27.82 -22.62 -4.50
N ARG A 18 28.64 -23.35 -3.73
CA ARG A 18 29.23 -24.63 -4.16
C ARG A 18 28.21 -25.74 -4.42
N LYS A 19 26.98 -25.61 -3.90
CA LYS A 19 25.90 -26.58 -4.10
C LYS A 19 25.09 -26.30 -5.37
N LEU A 20 25.32 -25.19 -6.05
CA LEU A 20 24.54 -24.83 -7.24
C LEU A 20 24.82 -25.78 -8.41
N THR A 21 23.79 -26.03 -9.22
CA THR A 21 23.99 -26.62 -10.55
C THR A 21 24.73 -25.65 -11.46
N LYS A 22 25.47 -26.16 -12.45
CA LYS A 22 26.21 -25.34 -13.44
C LYS A 22 25.37 -24.22 -14.07
N ARG A 23 24.07 -24.48 -14.33
CA ARG A 23 23.16 -23.48 -14.92
C ARG A 23 22.85 -22.33 -13.95
N ASN A 24 22.64 -22.64 -12.68
CA ASN A 24 22.36 -21.63 -11.65
C ASN A 24 23.63 -20.89 -11.24
N GLU A 25 24.76 -21.59 -11.18
CA GLU A 25 26.08 -21.00 -10.96
C GLU A 25 26.43 -19.99 -12.06
N GLN A 26 26.26 -20.34 -13.34
CA GLN A 26 26.53 -19.42 -14.45
C GLN A 26 25.64 -18.17 -14.41
N TYR A 27 24.39 -18.31 -13.96
CA TYR A 27 23.51 -17.17 -13.73
C TYR A 27 24.06 -16.27 -12.62
N MET A 28 24.45 -16.83 -11.48
CA MET A 28 25.01 -16.06 -10.36
C MET A 28 26.32 -15.36 -10.74
N MET A 29 27.22 -16.01 -11.49
CA MET A 29 28.42 -15.35 -12.04
C MET A 29 28.10 -14.18 -12.97
N SER A 30 27.03 -14.29 -13.75
CA SER A 30 26.60 -13.21 -14.66
C SER A 30 25.96 -12.06 -13.89
N LEU A 31 25.21 -12.38 -12.83
CA LEU A 31 24.64 -11.40 -11.91
C LEU A 31 25.74 -10.66 -11.15
N ASP A 32 26.75 -11.35 -10.63
CA ASP A 32 27.92 -10.78 -9.94
C ASP A 32 28.58 -9.67 -10.76
N LYS A 33 28.95 -10.00 -12.01
CA LYS A 33 29.54 -9.04 -12.95
C LYS A 33 28.65 -7.83 -13.23
N ALA A 34 27.34 -8.03 -13.24
CA ALA A 34 26.40 -6.95 -13.46
C ALA A 34 26.19 -6.08 -12.20
N LEU A 35 26.30 -6.66 -10.99
CA LEU A 35 26.33 -5.93 -9.72
C LEU A 35 27.62 -5.11 -9.58
N ASP A 36 28.77 -5.67 -10.00
CA ASP A 36 30.05 -4.97 -10.14
C ASP A 36 29.93 -3.76 -11.05
N ALA A 37 29.41 -3.97 -12.27
CA ALA A 37 29.22 -2.90 -13.24
C ALA A 37 28.28 -1.78 -12.73
N ALA A 38 27.38 -2.11 -11.80
CA ALA A 38 26.50 -1.16 -11.15
C ALA A 38 27.10 -0.51 -9.88
N ASN A 39 28.37 -0.77 -9.55
CA ASN A 39 29.10 -0.24 -8.40
C ASN A 39 28.45 -0.55 -7.03
N LEU A 40 27.91 -1.76 -6.86
CA LEU A 40 27.36 -2.18 -5.57
C LEU A 40 28.48 -2.55 -4.59
N THR A 41 28.32 -2.13 -3.32
CA THR A 41 29.20 -2.50 -2.21
C THR A 41 29.17 -4.00 -1.95
N GLU A 42 30.31 -4.58 -1.54
CA GLU A 42 30.42 -6.01 -1.22
C GLU A 42 29.42 -6.49 -0.16
N ASP A 43 29.13 -5.68 0.86
CA ASP A 43 28.14 -6.02 1.88
C ASP A 43 26.73 -6.20 1.28
N ARG A 44 26.36 -5.35 0.32
CA ARG A 44 25.07 -5.42 -0.36
C ARG A 44 24.98 -6.64 -1.28
N LYS A 45 26.08 -7.00 -1.96
CA LYS A 45 26.14 -8.25 -2.74
C LYS A 45 25.98 -9.47 -1.84
N ARG A 46 26.63 -9.46 -0.67
CA ARG A 46 26.54 -10.54 0.32
C ARG A 46 25.09 -10.74 0.80
N GLU A 47 24.35 -9.66 1.02
CA GLU A 47 22.92 -9.73 1.34
C GLU A 47 22.09 -10.34 0.21
N ILE A 48 22.28 -9.86 -1.03
CA ILE A 48 21.58 -10.40 -2.21
C ILE A 48 21.86 -11.90 -2.35
N TYR A 49 23.09 -12.34 -2.08
CA TYR A 49 23.47 -13.75 -2.19
C TYR A 49 22.82 -14.57 -1.08
N SER A 50 22.74 -14.02 0.14
CA SER A 50 22.06 -14.67 1.26
C SER A 50 20.57 -14.87 1.02
N GLU A 51 19.93 -13.99 0.24
CA GLU A 51 18.52 -14.13 -0.15
C GLU A 51 18.34 -15.14 -1.30
N MET A 52 19.23 -15.12 -2.30
CA MET A 52 19.05 -15.90 -3.53
C MET A 52 19.54 -17.35 -3.42
N LEU A 53 20.68 -17.58 -2.78
CA LEU A 53 21.33 -18.89 -2.76
C LEU A 53 20.48 -20.01 -2.11
N PRO A 54 19.80 -19.80 -0.98
CA PRO A 54 18.95 -20.83 -0.39
C PRO A 54 17.81 -21.27 -1.32
N VAL A 55 17.17 -20.30 -1.99
CA VAL A 55 16.06 -20.55 -2.93
C VAL A 55 16.55 -21.29 -4.17
N LEU A 56 17.73 -20.95 -4.69
CA LEU A 56 18.34 -21.64 -5.82
C LEU A 56 18.70 -23.09 -5.49
N VAL A 57 19.28 -23.33 -4.32
CA VAL A 57 19.65 -24.68 -3.85
C VAL A 57 18.42 -25.56 -3.62
N GLU A 58 17.31 -24.98 -3.18
CA GLU A 58 16.05 -25.72 -3.03
C GLU A 58 15.34 -25.94 -4.38
N GLY A 59 15.17 -24.87 -5.16
CA GLY A 59 14.46 -24.91 -6.45
C GLY A 59 15.11 -25.86 -7.45
N GLN A 60 16.44 -25.94 -7.48
CA GLN A 60 17.14 -26.85 -8.38
C GLN A 60 16.87 -28.34 -8.10
N LYS A 61 16.45 -28.72 -6.88
CA LYS A 61 16.04 -30.11 -6.57
C LYS A 61 14.81 -30.53 -7.37
N THR A 62 13.99 -29.56 -7.77
CA THR A 62 12.80 -29.75 -8.62
C THR A 62 13.04 -29.34 -10.08
N GLY A 63 14.30 -29.11 -10.47
CA GLY A 63 14.70 -28.73 -11.83
C GLY A 63 14.50 -27.25 -12.18
N GLN A 64 14.14 -26.41 -11.21
CA GLN A 64 13.99 -24.97 -11.44
C GLN A 64 15.35 -24.30 -11.65
N THR A 65 15.41 -23.45 -12.67
CA THR A 65 16.59 -22.64 -12.97
C THR A 65 16.48 -21.24 -12.36
N ALA A 66 17.63 -20.60 -12.12
CA ALA A 66 17.69 -19.22 -11.65
C ALA A 66 16.90 -18.27 -12.56
N ARG A 67 16.93 -18.50 -13.88
CA ARG A 67 16.17 -17.71 -14.84
C ARG A 67 14.65 -17.86 -14.69
N GLN A 68 14.16 -19.04 -14.31
CA GLN A 68 12.73 -19.25 -14.03
C GLN A 68 12.30 -18.59 -12.72
N LEU A 69 13.19 -18.57 -11.72
CA LEU A 69 12.91 -18.00 -10.41
C LEU A 69 13.02 -16.47 -10.39
N TYR A 70 14.01 -15.91 -11.08
CA TYR A 70 14.39 -14.50 -10.95
C TYR A 70 14.21 -13.67 -12.23
N GLY A 71 14.00 -14.34 -13.37
CA GLY A 71 14.01 -13.71 -14.69
C GLY A 71 15.43 -13.59 -15.26
N THR A 72 15.61 -12.73 -16.25
CA THR A 72 16.94 -12.45 -16.81
C THR A 72 17.84 -11.70 -15.81
N VAL A 73 19.15 -11.73 -16.03
CA VAL A 73 20.11 -10.99 -15.19
C VAL A 73 19.78 -9.49 -15.20
N SER A 74 19.47 -8.91 -16.36
CA SER A 74 19.11 -7.50 -16.49
C SER A 74 17.85 -7.14 -15.69
N GLU A 75 16.82 -8.00 -15.72
CA GLU A 75 15.60 -7.82 -14.92
C GLU A 75 15.90 -7.89 -13.42
N GLN A 76 16.76 -8.84 -13.00
CA GLN A 76 17.13 -8.99 -11.60
C GLN A 76 17.99 -7.82 -11.11
N ILE A 77 18.91 -7.32 -11.92
CA ILE A 77 19.67 -6.09 -11.66
C ILE A 77 18.73 -4.90 -11.52
N GLY A 78 17.76 -4.73 -12.42
CA GLY A 78 16.72 -3.70 -12.28
C GLY A 78 15.99 -3.80 -10.94
N LYS A 79 15.58 -5.01 -10.52
CA LYS A 79 14.95 -5.23 -9.22
C LYS A 79 15.86 -4.89 -8.04
N VAL A 80 17.14 -5.26 -8.11
CA VAL A 80 18.14 -5.03 -7.05
C VAL A 80 18.51 -3.55 -6.93
N LEU A 81 18.76 -2.85 -8.05
CA LEU A 81 19.11 -1.43 -8.09
C LEU A 81 17.92 -0.51 -7.77
N ASP A 82 16.72 -0.99 -8.05
CA ASP A 82 15.50 -0.37 -7.57
C ASP A 82 15.19 -0.76 -6.12
N GLY A 83 15.86 -1.77 -5.54
CA GLY A 83 15.54 -2.37 -4.24
C GLY A 83 15.56 -1.38 -3.06
N PRO A 84 16.63 -0.57 -2.87
CA PRO A 84 16.65 0.46 -1.84
C PRO A 84 15.60 1.55 -2.08
N ARG A 85 15.44 1.96 -3.35
CA ARG A 85 14.41 2.91 -3.77
C ARG A 85 12.99 2.35 -3.59
N LYS A 86 12.76 1.05 -3.73
CA LYS A 86 11.47 0.36 -3.54
C LYS A 86 11.19 0.06 -2.07
N ALA A 87 12.20 -0.22 -1.24
CA ALA A 87 12.01 -0.40 0.20
C ALA A 87 11.59 0.92 0.87
N GLU A 88 12.24 2.02 0.53
CA GLU A 88 11.85 3.36 0.99
C GLU A 88 10.60 3.88 0.25
N ALA A 89 10.40 3.51 -1.02
CA ALA A 89 9.21 3.92 -1.77
C ALA A 89 7.93 3.16 -1.40
N ASN A 90 8.02 1.93 -0.89
CA ASN A 90 6.87 1.12 -0.49
C ASN A 90 6.55 1.22 1.01
N ALA A 91 7.29 2.02 1.77
CA ALA A 91 6.87 2.37 3.12
C ALA A 91 5.51 3.10 3.04
N PRO A 92 4.47 2.62 3.74
CA PRO A 92 3.20 3.32 3.78
C PRO A 92 3.42 4.76 4.26
N SER A 93 2.72 5.71 3.64
CA SER A 93 2.80 7.11 4.06
C SER A 93 2.38 7.27 5.52
N LYS A 94 2.80 8.37 6.16
CA LYS A 94 2.43 8.66 7.55
C LYS A 94 0.91 8.57 7.72
N ASP A 95 0.45 8.09 8.88
CA ASP A 95 -0.97 7.86 9.18
C ASP A 95 -1.87 9.05 8.80
N TRP A 96 -1.45 10.28 9.08
CA TRP A 96 -2.22 11.48 8.74
C TRP A 96 -2.37 11.73 7.24
N MET A 97 -1.39 11.31 6.42
CA MET A 97 -1.43 11.43 4.96
C MET A 97 -2.44 10.45 4.37
N ILE A 98 -2.46 9.21 4.87
CA ILE A 98 -3.45 8.19 4.50
C ILE A 98 -4.86 8.64 4.93
N PHE A 99 -4.98 9.21 6.13
CA PHE A 99 -6.24 9.76 6.64
C PHE A 99 -6.77 10.91 5.75
N VAL A 100 -5.92 11.90 5.41
CA VAL A 100 -6.33 13.03 4.57
C VAL A 100 -6.68 12.56 3.16
N ASP A 101 -5.87 11.69 2.55
CA ASP A 101 -6.14 11.15 1.22
C ASP A 101 -7.46 10.36 1.16
N GLY A 102 -7.70 9.51 2.16
CA GLY A 102 -8.94 8.75 2.30
C GLY A 102 -10.16 9.65 2.58
N GLY A 103 -9.99 10.69 3.41
CA GLY A 103 -11.04 11.66 3.68
C GLY A 103 -11.44 12.46 2.44
N LEU A 104 -10.46 12.99 1.70
CA LEU A 104 -10.71 13.71 0.44
C LEU A 104 -11.41 12.82 -0.58
N MET A 105 -11.01 11.55 -0.66
CA MET A 105 -11.65 10.57 -1.52
C MET A 105 -13.12 10.34 -1.15
N MET A 106 -13.43 10.17 0.13
CA MET A 106 -14.81 9.92 0.57
C MET A 106 -15.71 11.14 0.37
N VAL A 107 -15.20 12.36 0.58
CA VAL A 107 -15.94 13.59 0.24
C VAL A 107 -16.17 13.69 -1.26
N ALA A 108 -15.15 13.45 -2.07
CA ALA A 108 -15.26 13.51 -3.52
C ALA A 108 -16.29 12.51 -4.05
N LEU A 109 -16.23 11.25 -3.58
CA LEU A 109 -17.14 10.20 -3.99
C LEU A 109 -18.58 10.47 -3.58
N MET A 110 -18.83 10.81 -2.30
CA MET A 110 -20.19 11.07 -1.81
C MET A 110 -20.81 12.29 -2.50
N SER A 111 -20.05 13.37 -2.64
CA SER A 111 -20.55 14.59 -3.30
C SER A 111 -20.81 14.35 -4.79
N LEU A 112 -19.98 13.54 -5.46
CA LEU A 112 -20.22 13.16 -6.85
C LEU A 112 -21.51 12.38 -7.00
N VAL A 113 -21.73 11.37 -6.15
CA VAL A 113 -22.97 10.57 -6.15
C VAL A 113 -24.17 11.46 -5.93
N MET A 114 -24.17 12.33 -4.91
CA MET A 114 -25.28 13.24 -4.60
C MET A 114 -25.58 14.22 -5.73
N GLY A 115 -24.54 14.86 -6.28
CA GLY A 115 -24.67 15.78 -7.40
C GLY A 115 -25.24 15.09 -8.64
N ALA A 116 -24.72 13.90 -8.98
CA ALA A 116 -25.18 13.12 -10.12
C ALA A 116 -26.64 12.63 -9.94
N THR A 117 -26.99 12.06 -8.79
CA THR A 117 -28.36 11.58 -8.52
C THR A 117 -29.36 12.73 -8.48
N GLY A 118 -28.96 13.88 -7.93
CA GLY A 118 -29.79 15.08 -7.87
C GLY A 118 -30.11 15.65 -9.25
N LEU A 119 -29.15 15.65 -10.18
CA LEU A 119 -29.38 16.10 -11.56
C LEU A 119 -30.29 15.17 -12.37
N ILE A 120 -30.28 13.87 -12.07
CA ILE A 120 -31.12 12.87 -12.76
C ILE A 120 -32.56 12.87 -12.18
N GLY A 121 -32.87 13.74 -11.20
CA GLY A 121 -34.18 13.81 -10.56
C GLY A 121 -34.50 12.59 -9.68
N LYS A 122 -33.51 11.73 -9.42
CA LYS A 122 -33.60 10.61 -8.49
C LYS A 122 -33.16 11.07 -7.10
N SER A 123 -33.78 12.13 -6.59
CA SER A 123 -33.62 12.49 -5.18
C SER A 123 -34.16 11.31 -4.37
N GLN A 124 -33.27 10.47 -3.83
CA GLN A 124 -33.66 9.55 -2.77
C GLN A 124 -34.03 10.44 -1.59
N GLY A 125 -35.34 10.72 -1.44
CA GLY A 125 -35.86 11.58 -0.38
C GLY A 125 -35.29 11.13 0.96
N GLY A 126 -34.45 11.98 1.56
CA GLY A 126 -33.82 11.74 2.86
C GLY A 126 -32.33 11.35 2.85
N SER A 127 -31.67 11.22 1.69
CA SER A 127 -30.25 10.81 1.62
C SER A 127 -29.26 11.96 1.37
N GLU A 128 -29.73 13.22 1.32
CA GLU A 128 -28.90 14.39 1.04
C GLU A 128 -28.10 14.81 2.29
N MET A 129 -26.77 14.81 2.20
CA MET A 129 -25.91 15.18 3.32
C MET A 129 -25.53 16.66 3.23
N GLY A 130 -25.92 17.45 4.23
CA GLY A 130 -25.45 18.82 4.33
C GLY A 130 -23.93 18.93 4.54
N ILE A 131 -23.42 20.15 4.40
CA ILE A 131 -21.97 20.44 4.46
C ILE A 131 -21.28 19.95 5.74
N ALA A 132 -21.96 20.00 6.88
CA ALA A 132 -21.41 19.55 8.15
C ALA A 132 -21.32 18.02 8.21
N THR A 133 -22.31 17.32 7.63
CA THR A 133 -22.27 15.87 7.48
C THR A 133 -21.18 15.45 6.50
N LEU A 134 -20.95 16.19 5.42
CA LEU A 134 -19.80 15.97 4.52
C LEU A 134 -18.45 16.16 5.21
N ALA A 135 -18.33 17.11 6.14
CA ALA A 135 -17.13 17.26 6.96
C ALA A 135 -16.93 16.06 7.91
N LEU A 136 -17.99 15.53 8.51
CA LEU A 136 -17.92 14.28 9.27
C LEU A 136 -17.57 13.09 8.37
N ASN A 137 -17.98 13.12 7.10
CA ASN A 137 -17.68 12.10 6.11
C ASN A 137 -16.20 12.08 5.76
N PHE A 138 -15.57 13.25 5.69
CA PHE A 138 -14.12 13.35 5.59
C PHE A 138 -13.41 12.63 6.76
N VAL A 139 -13.82 12.93 7.99
CA VAL A 139 -13.18 12.37 9.19
C VAL A 139 -13.42 10.87 9.29
N GLY A 140 -14.68 10.42 9.23
CA GLY A 140 -15.00 9.00 9.35
C GLY A 140 -14.45 8.18 8.20
N GLY A 141 -14.56 8.70 6.97
CA GLY A 141 -13.99 8.09 5.78
C GLY A 141 -12.47 7.95 5.84
N GLY A 142 -11.78 9.02 6.25
CA GLY A 142 -10.32 9.01 6.46
C GLY A 142 -9.90 7.99 7.52
N LEU A 143 -10.63 7.90 8.64
CA LEU A 143 -10.35 6.91 9.69
C LEU A 143 -10.56 5.47 9.19
N VAL A 144 -11.64 5.20 8.46
CA VAL A 144 -11.91 3.88 7.88
C VAL A 144 -10.80 3.47 6.92
N VAL A 145 -10.38 4.36 6.01
CA VAL A 145 -9.27 4.10 5.08
C VAL A 145 -7.97 3.85 5.83
N LEU A 146 -7.66 4.65 6.84
CA LEU A 146 -6.47 4.46 7.67
C LEU A 146 -6.47 3.09 8.37
N LEU A 147 -7.60 2.69 8.94
CA LEU A 147 -7.72 1.39 9.61
C LEU A 147 -7.66 0.22 8.64
N ILE A 148 -8.20 0.37 7.43
CA ILE A 148 -7.99 -0.63 6.36
C ILE A 148 -6.50 -0.76 6.06
N ALA A 149 -5.80 0.35 5.83
CA ALA A 149 -4.37 0.35 5.50
C ALA A 149 -3.52 -0.30 6.61
N LYS A 150 -3.82 -0.01 7.89
CA LYS A 150 -3.07 -0.52 9.05
C LYS A 150 -3.38 -1.97 9.40
N ASN A 151 -4.57 -2.45 9.09
CA ASN A 151 -5.04 -3.76 9.54
C ASN A 151 -5.08 -4.80 8.42
N THR A 152 -4.86 -4.41 7.16
CA THR A 152 -4.79 -5.34 6.03
C THR A 152 -3.70 -6.38 6.29
N PRO A 153 -4.02 -7.68 6.35
CA PRO A 153 -3.03 -8.73 6.58
C PRO A 153 -2.01 -8.81 5.44
N ASN A 154 -0.72 -8.94 5.78
CA ASN A 154 0.34 -9.11 4.78
C ASN A 154 0.07 -10.36 3.91
N ARG A 155 0.01 -10.16 2.60
CA ARG A 155 -0.19 -11.23 1.60
C ARG A 155 1.07 -12.10 1.38
N ASP A 156 2.23 -11.63 1.83
CA ASP A 156 3.55 -12.25 1.63
C ASP A 156 3.82 -13.46 2.55
N GLY A 157 2.94 -13.79 3.49
CA GLY A 157 3.05 -15.05 4.24
C GLY A 157 4.20 -15.13 5.27
N SER A 158 5.15 -14.19 5.27
CA SER A 158 6.28 -14.09 6.21
C SER A 158 5.87 -13.80 7.67
N ASN A 159 4.62 -13.37 7.90
CA ASN A 159 4.07 -13.16 9.25
C ASN A 159 2.56 -13.48 9.29
N LYS A 160 2.20 -14.75 9.01
CA LYS A 160 0.84 -15.25 9.29
C LYS A 160 0.60 -15.32 10.81
N LYS A 161 0.39 -14.17 11.47
CA LYS A 161 -0.20 -14.16 12.81
C LYS A 161 -1.59 -14.81 12.70
N LYS A 162 -1.76 -16.01 13.25
CA LYS A 162 -3.06 -16.68 13.37
C LYS A 162 -4.05 -15.67 13.97
N GLY A 163 -5.17 -15.43 13.29
CA GLY A 163 -6.20 -14.44 13.69
C GLY A 163 -6.11 -13.06 13.02
N GLY A 164 -5.14 -12.81 12.13
CA GLY A 164 -5.01 -11.51 11.43
C GLY A 164 -6.25 -11.09 10.63
N ILE A 165 -6.91 -12.04 9.93
CA ILE A 165 -8.15 -11.78 9.19
C ILE A 165 -9.31 -11.45 10.14
N PHE A 166 -9.45 -12.18 11.25
CA PHE A 166 -10.54 -11.93 12.21
C PHE A 166 -10.40 -10.56 12.86
N ARG A 167 -9.18 -10.19 13.28
CA ARG A 167 -8.90 -8.85 13.80
C ARG A 167 -9.14 -7.76 12.75
N TYR A 168 -8.77 -7.99 11.49
CA TYR A 168 -9.05 -7.06 10.39
C TYR A 168 -10.55 -6.82 10.23
N ILE A 169 -11.35 -7.89 10.12
CA ILE A 169 -12.80 -7.82 9.99
C ILE A 169 -13.42 -7.09 11.19
N LEU A 170 -13.00 -7.42 12.41
CA LEU A 170 -13.54 -6.80 13.62
C LEU A 170 -13.22 -5.30 13.66
N VAL A 171 -11.96 -4.91 13.44
CA VAL A 171 -11.55 -3.50 13.52
C VAL A 171 -12.19 -2.66 12.41
N VAL A 172 -12.10 -3.12 11.16
CA VAL A 172 -12.67 -2.38 10.02
C VAL A 172 -14.20 -2.38 10.10
N GLY A 173 -14.81 -3.51 10.45
CA GLY A 173 -16.25 -3.61 10.63
C GLY A 173 -16.78 -2.69 11.73
N ALA A 174 -16.11 -2.64 12.89
CA ALA A 174 -16.46 -1.71 13.97
C ALA A 174 -16.28 -0.24 13.54
N ALA A 175 -15.22 0.07 12.79
CA ALA A 175 -15.01 1.42 12.27
C ALA A 175 -16.08 1.84 11.27
N MET A 176 -16.48 0.94 10.36
CA MET A 176 -17.58 1.20 9.44
C MET A 176 -18.91 1.36 10.17
N MET A 177 -19.19 0.55 11.18
CA MET A 177 -20.37 0.70 12.04
C MET A 177 -20.36 2.06 12.75
N ALA A 178 -19.25 2.46 13.36
CA ALA A 178 -19.11 3.75 14.01
C ALA A 178 -19.31 4.91 13.02
N TRP A 179 -18.74 4.81 11.81
CA TRP A 179 -18.92 5.78 10.75
C TRP A 179 -20.38 5.90 10.29
N LEU A 180 -21.08 4.78 10.10
CA LEU A 180 -22.51 4.77 9.77
C LEU A 180 -23.36 5.39 10.89
N LEU A 181 -23.04 5.11 12.16
CA LEU A 181 -23.72 5.75 13.28
C LEU A 181 -23.49 7.26 13.29
N ILE A 182 -22.26 7.72 13.04
CA ILE A 182 -21.94 9.16 12.93
C ILE A 182 -22.79 9.80 11.84
N MET A 183 -22.94 9.16 10.67
CA MET A 183 -23.79 9.67 9.58
C MET A 183 -25.27 9.73 9.94
N THR A 184 -25.79 8.68 10.56
CA THR A 184 -27.19 8.63 10.98
C THR A 184 -27.47 9.70 12.03
N PHE A 185 -26.59 9.85 13.02
CA PHE A 185 -26.76 10.83 14.09
C PHE A 185 -26.51 12.27 13.62
N SER A 186 -25.62 12.49 12.65
CA SER A 186 -25.40 13.83 12.12
C SER A 186 -26.67 14.39 11.46
N MET A 187 -27.45 13.55 10.78
CA MET A 187 -28.73 13.94 10.20
C MET A 187 -29.79 14.22 11.27
N ALA A 188 -29.79 13.47 12.36
CA ALA A 188 -30.78 13.62 13.44
C ALA A 188 -30.51 14.83 14.35
N PHE A 189 -29.25 15.17 14.59
CA PHE A 189 -28.86 16.13 15.62
C PHE A 189 -28.27 17.44 15.08
N LEU A 190 -27.80 17.50 13.84
CA LEU A 190 -27.28 18.76 13.30
C LEU A 190 -28.44 19.64 12.78
N PRO A 191 -28.58 20.88 13.28
CA PRO A 191 -29.60 21.79 12.81
C PRO A 191 -29.32 22.23 11.38
N ALA A 192 -30.38 22.53 10.62
CA ALA A 192 -30.29 22.95 9.21
C ALA A 192 -29.45 24.22 9.00
N SER A 193 -29.32 25.08 10.02
CA SER A 193 -28.46 26.26 9.98
C SER A 193 -26.97 25.94 9.88
N ILE A 194 -26.55 24.76 10.36
CA ILE A 194 -25.16 24.28 10.31
C ILE A 194 -25.00 23.25 9.19
N ASN A 195 -25.94 22.31 9.07
CA ASN A 195 -25.89 21.24 8.07
C ASN A 195 -26.62 21.65 6.78
N ILE A 196 -26.14 22.72 6.15
CA ILE A 196 -26.75 23.29 4.94
C ILE A 196 -26.67 22.29 3.79
N ILE A 197 -27.82 21.97 3.21
CA ILE A 197 -27.93 21.11 2.02
C ILE A 197 -27.63 21.95 0.78
N LEU A 198 -26.74 21.43 -0.07
CA LEU A 198 -26.36 22.09 -1.31
C LEU A 198 -27.29 21.68 -2.46
N PRO A 199 -27.50 22.55 -3.47
CA PRO A 199 -28.10 22.11 -4.72
C PRO A 199 -27.18 21.09 -5.44
N PRO A 200 -27.69 20.29 -6.39
CA PRO A 200 -26.90 19.26 -7.08
C PRO A 200 -25.59 19.78 -7.69
N ILE A 201 -25.63 20.96 -8.29
CA ILE A 201 -24.44 21.63 -8.85
C ILE A 201 -23.42 21.96 -7.76
N GLY A 202 -23.87 22.35 -6.56
CA GLY A 202 -23.00 22.60 -5.42
C GLY A 202 -22.24 21.35 -4.99
N TYR A 203 -22.90 20.20 -4.93
CA TYR A 203 -22.22 18.92 -4.64
C TYR A 203 -21.20 18.55 -5.73
N LEU A 204 -21.48 18.81 -7.01
CA LEU A 204 -20.50 18.57 -8.08
C LEU A 204 -19.26 19.46 -7.95
N ILE A 205 -19.44 20.72 -7.54
CA ILE A 205 -18.31 21.62 -7.26
C ILE A 205 -17.47 21.07 -6.10
N VAL A 206 -18.12 20.66 -5.00
CA VAL A 206 -17.42 20.03 -3.86
C VAL A 206 -16.68 18.76 -4.29
N ALA A 207 -17.29 17.92 -5.13
CA ALA A 207 -16.66 16.72 -5.65
C ALA A 207 -15.40 17.04 -6.46
N ALA A 208 -15.48 18.01 -7.37
CA ALA A 208 -14.36 18.45 -8.19
C ALA A 208 -13.22 19.04 -7.33
N VAL A 209 -13.55 19.90 -6.36
CA VAL A 209 -12.58 20.51 -5.45
C VAL A 209 -11.91 19.46 -4.57
N ALA A 210 -12.68 18.54 -3.98
CA ALA A 210 -12.13 17.47 -3.13
C ALA A 210 -11.24 16.51 -3.94
N PHE A 211 -11.65 16.15 -5.16
CA PHE A 211 -10.84 15.31 -6.05
C PHE A 211 -9.56 16.01 -6.52
N ALA A 212 -9.66 17.27 -6.95
CA ALA A 212 -8.49 18.07 -7.31
C ALA A 212 -7.55 18.26 -6.12
N GLY A 213 -8.10 18.53 -4.93
CA GLY A 213 -7.38 18.56 -3.67
C GLY A 213 -6.66 17.26 -3.37
N LYS A 214 -7.32 16.10 -3.60
CA LYS A 214 -6.69 14.78 -3.47
C LYS A 214 -5.53 14.63 -4.45
N MET A 215 -5.74 14.95 -5.72
CA MET A 215 -4.71 14.83 -6.77
C MET A 215 -3.50 15.72 -6.48
N TYR A 216 -3.74 16.95 -6.03
CA TYR A 216 -2.69 17.86 -5.60
C TYR A 216 -1.96 17.33 -4.38
N PHE A 217 -2.69 16.96 -3.31
CA PHE A 217 -2.13 16.40 -2.08
C PHE A 217 -1.28 15.16 -2.35
N LYS A 218 -1.77 14.23 -3.17
CA LYS A 218 -1.06 13.02 -3.55
C LYS A 218 0.21 13.33 -4.35
N LYS A 219 0.18 14.30 -5.27
CA LYS A 219 1.38 14.73 -6.02
C LYS A 219 2.41 15.40 -5.11
N THR A 220 1.99 16.29 -4.21
CA THR A 220 2.87 17.04 -3.32
C THR A 220 3.52 16.16 -2.26
N PHE A 221 2.75 15.26 -1.67
CA PHE A 221 3.16 14.44 -0.53
C PHE A 221 3.54 13.01 -0.92
N ASN A 222 3.40 12.64 -2.20
CA ASN A 222 3.70 11.31 -2.72
C ASN A 222 3.04 10.21 -1.88
N VAL A 223 1.75 10.38 -1.61
CA VAL A 223 0.97 9.51 -0.71
C VAL A 223 0.85 8.12 -1.31
N ARG A 224 1.18 7.10 -0.50
CA ARG A 224 1.24 5.68 -0.86
C ARG A 224 0.63 4.84 0.27
N GLY A 225 -0.09 3.78 -0.09
CA GLY A 225 -0.83 2.94 0.86
C GLY A 225 -2.26 3.43 1.19
N GLY A 226 -2.71 4.53 0.56
CA GLY A 226 -4.12 4.93 0.50
C GLY A 226 -4.91 4.15 -0.56
N ILE A 227 -6.20 4.44 -0.71
CA ILE A 227 -7.03 3.82 -1.76
C ILE A 227 -6.91 4.67 -3.04
N PHE A 228 -6.37 4.04 -4.10
CA PHE A 228 -5.89 4.59 -5.38
C PHE A 228 -4.59 5.36 -5.30
#